data_AF-A0A7S0R8X2-F1
#
_entry.id   AF-A0A7S0R8X2-F1
#
_cell.length_a   1.000
_cell.length_b   1.000
_cell.length_c   1.000
_cell.angle_alpha   90.00
_cell.angle_beta   90.00
_cell.angle_gamma   90.00
#
_symmetry.space_group_name_H-M   'P 1'
#
loop_
_entity.id
_entity.type
_entity.pdbx_description
1 polymer ?
#
loop_
_entity_poly.entity_id
_entity_poly.type
_entity_poly.pdbx_seq_one_letter_code
_entity_poly.pdbx_strand_id
1 'polypeptide(L)'
;MRGALLRGAALLARTSRCSRTISTPLSAASVSAFKYAGSDSRAESWAPRVHVDAVRWSSSSAEVKAPRERMEFDVVIVGAGPAGLSAAIRLKQLSQQHQQDVSICVVEKGAEVGAHILSGNVFEPRALDELLPDWRNQGAPIGAPATSDRFYFMTPKHQIPLPVAPSMKNDGNYLLSLSQLTRWLGEKAEELGVEIYPGFAASEIVYGADGAVEG
;
A
#
# COMPACT_ATOMS: atom_id res chain seq x y z
N MET A 1 31.64 -48.50 -46.42
CA MET A 1 30.23 -48.71 -46.01
C MET A 1 29.52 -47.37 -46.16
N ARG A 2 28.87 -47.06 -47.31
CA ARG A 2 27.40 -46.96 -47.50
C ARG A 2 26.68 -46.37 -46.28
N GLY A 3 25.94 -45.25 -46.28
CA GLY A 3 25.45 -44.29 -47.28
C GLY A 3 24.18 -43.58 -46.74
N ALA A 4 23.87 -42.38 -47.27
CA ALA A 4 22.54 -41.72 -47.42
C ALA A 4 21.64 -41.46 -46.19
N LEU A 5 21.32 -40.20 -45.82
CA LEU A 5 20.31 -39.26 -46.39
C LEU A 5 18.83 -39.53 -46.02
N LEU A 6 18.26 -38.54 -45.32
CA LEU A 6 16.97 -37.85 -45.55
C LEU A 6 15.59 -38.48 -45.23
N ARG A 7 14.71 -37.57 -44.72
CA ARG A 7 13.23 -37.58 -44.58
C ARG A 7 12.72 -38.33 -43.33
N GLY A 8 11.78 -37.84 -42.51
CA GLY A 8 10.78 -36.78 -42.61
C GLY A 8 9.46 -37.32 -42.04
N ALA A 9 8.87 -36.68 -41.02
CA ALA A 9 7.47 -36.83 -40.56
C ALA A 9 7.24 -35.86 -39.39
N ALA A 10 6.84 -34.60 -39.60
CA ALA A 10 5.44 -34.16 -39.66
C ALA A 10 4.43 -35.11 -38.99
N LEU A 11 4.09 -34.84 -37.73
CA LEU A 11 2.86 -35.35 -37.12
C LEU A 11 1.87 -34.19 -36.96
N LEU A 12 0.94 -34.15 -37.92
CA LEU A 12 -0.24 -33.30 -37.94
C LEU A 12 -1.27 -33.84 -36.93
N ALA A 13 -1.46 -33.14 -35.80
CA ALA A 13 -2.67 -33.26 -35.01
C ALA A 13 -3.72 -32.31 -35.59
N ARG A 14 -4.68 -32.85 -36.35
CA ARG A 14 -5.97 -32.21 -36.62
C ARG A 14 -6.85 -32.42 -35.38
N THR A 15 -7.55 -31.37 -34.93
CA THR A 15 -9.01 -31.41 -34.76
C THR A 15 -9.58 -30.03 -34.38
N SER A 16 -10.71 -29.73 -35.03
CA SER A 16 -11.82 -28.85 -34.63
C SER A 16 -11.56 -27.39 -34.27
N ARG A 17 -11.69 -26.58 -35.31
CA ARG A 17 -12.26 -25.23 -35.32
C ARG A 17 -13.55 -25.18 -34.47
N CYS A 18 -13.57 -24.38 -33.40
CA CYS A 18 -14.80 -23.91 -32.76
C CYS A 18 -14.72 -22.40 -32.60
N SER A 19 -15.27 -21.68 -33.58
CA SER A 19 -15.57 -20.25 -33.46
C SER A 19 -16.87 -20.09 -32.69
N ARG A 20 -16.80 -19.57 -31.46
CA ARG A 20 -17.92 -18.88 -30.81
C ARG A 20 -17.44 -17.55 -30.28
N THR A 21 -17.70 -16.53 -31.09
CA THR A 21 -17.86 -15.14 -30.67
C THR A 21 -18.93 -15.09 -29.57
N ILE A 22 -18.53 -14.74 -28.35
CA ILE A 22 -19.46 -14.27 -27.32
C ILE A 22 -19.23 -12.76 -27.22
N SER A 23 -20.09 -12.02 -27.90
CA SER A 23 -20.31 -10.61 -27.68
C SER A 23 -21.10 -10.44 -26.39
N THR A 24 -20.48 -9.93 -25.32
CA THR A 24 -21.22 -9.36 -24.19
C THR A 24 -21.37 -7.85 -24.43
N PRO A 25 -22.57 -7.29 -24.20
CA PRO A 25 -22.79 -5.85 -24.36
C PRO A 25 -22.09 -5.10 -23.23
N LEU A 26 -21.27 -4.12 -23.62
CA LEU A 26 -20.84 -3.00 -22.80
C LEU A 26 -22.08 -2.32 -22.19
N SER A 27 -22.39 -2.57 -20.92
CA SER A 27 -23.32 -1.70 -20.19
C SER A 27 -22.59 -0.41 -19.88
N ALA A 28 -23.12 0.68 -20.40
CA ALA A 28 -22.62 2.04 -20.27
C ALA A 28 -22.22 2.37 -18.83
N ALA A 29 -20.99 2.85 -18.69
CA ALA A 29 -20.54 3.59 -17.52
C ALA A 29 -21.51 4.76 -17.28
N SER A 30 -22.18 4.74 -16.13
CA SER A 30 -22.79 5.96 -15.58
C SER A 30 -21.67 6.85 -15.08
N VAL A 31 -21.22 7.75 -15.94
CA VAL A 31 -20.38 8.89 -15.55
C VAL A 31 -21.22 9.78 -14.63
N SER A 32 -20.99 9.68 -13.33
CA SER A 32 -21.51 10.66 -12.39
C SER A 32 -20.76 11.97 -12.63
N ALA A 33 -21.41 12.89 -13.36
CA ALA A 33 -20.91 14.24 -13.57
C ALA A 33 -20.81 14.97 -12.23
N PHE A 34 -19.59 15.13 -11.72
CA PHE A 34 -19.28 16.05 -10.63
C PHE A 34 -19.41 17.49 -11.17
N LYS A 35 -20.56 18.12 -10.94
CA LYS A 35 -20.70 19.56 -11.19
C LYS A 35 -20.02 20.33 -10.07
N TYR A 36 -18.88 20.94 -10.40
CA TYR A 36 -18.31 22.05 -9.63
C TYR A 36 -18.85 23.36 -10.21
N ALA A 37 -19.56 24.13 -9.40
CA ALA A 37 -19.77 25.58 -9.56
C ALA A 37 -20.25 26.08 -8.19
N GLY A 38 -19.55 26.99 -7.53
CA GLY A 38 -19.36 28.35 -8.02
C GLY A 38 -20.45 29.20 -7.37
N SER A 39 -20.03 30.02 -6.41
CA SER A 39 -20.88 30.96 -5.67
C SER A 39 -21.59 31.92 -6.62
N ASP A 40 -22.92 31.90 -6.64
CA ASP A 40 -23.66 33.16 -6.82
C ASP A 40 -25.07 33.08 -6.24
N SER A 41 -25.43 34.12 -5.52
CA SER A 41 -26.70 34.28 -4.82
C SER A 41 -27.64 35.11 -5.69
N ARG A 42 -28.66 34.47 -6.30
CA ARG A 42 -29.96 35.07 -6.62
C ARG A 42 -30.92 34.04 -7.21
N ALA A 43 -32.05 33.88 -6.55
CA ALA A 43 -33.18 33.06 -6.98
C ALA A 43 -33.94 33.71 -8.14
N GLU A 44 -34.49 32.92 -9.07
CA GLU A 44 -35.95 32.74 -9.20
C GLU A 44 -36.37 31.79 -10.35
N SER A 45 -37.16 30.78 -9.96
CA SER A 45 -38.31 30.17 -10.63
C SER A 45 -38.36 29.98 -12.15
N TRP A 46 -37.96 28.79 -12.62
CA TRP A 46 -38.75 28.04 -13.62
C TRP A 46 -38.34 26.57 -13.70
N ALA A 47 -39.04 25.69 -13.00
CA ALA A 47 -39.06 24.26 -13.29
C ALA A 47 -40.41 23.68 -12.86
N PRO A 48 -41.03 22.79 -13.67
CA PRO A 48 -42.31 22.19 -13.32
C PRO A 48 -42.16 21.37 -12.03
N ARG A 49 -43.11 21.52 -11.11
CA ARG A 49 -43.23 20.64 -9.94
C ARG A 49 -43.64 19.26 -10.42
N VAL A 50 -42.66 18.44 -10.75
CA VAL A 50 -42.84 16.99 -10.83
C VAL A 50 -43.10 16.54 -9.39
N HIS A 51 -44.28 16.00 -9.12
CA HIS A 51 -44.52 15.27 -7.87
C HIS A 51 -43.62 14.03 -7.93
N VAL A 52 -42.45 14.12 -7.31
CA VAL A 52 -41.70 12.93 -6.94
C VAL A 52 -42.43 12.36 -5.73
N ASP A 53 -43.17 11.28 -5.95
CA ASP A 53 -43.62 10.47 -4.82
C ASP A 53 -42.39 10.15 -3.99
N ALA A 54 -42.44 10.50 -2.70
CA ALA A 54 -41.39 10.13 -1.77
C ALA A 54 -41.35 8.61 -1.73
N VAL A 55 -40.41 8.02 -2.49
CA VAL A 55 -40.07 6.61 -2.37
C VAL A 55 -39.57 6.45 -0.94
N ARG A 56 -40.47 5.97 -0.08
CA ARG A 56 -40.14 5.61 1.28
C ARG A 56 -39.23 4.41 1.17
N TRP A 57 -37.92 4.65 1.27
CA TRP A 57 -36.93 3.60 1.38
C TRP A 57 -37.23 2.84 2.67
N SER A 58 -38.02 1.76 2.58
CA SER A 58 -38.21 0.84 3.69
C SER A 58 -36.93 0.03 3.80
N SER A 59 -36.07 0.42 4.73
CA SER A 59 -34.87 -0.31 5.12
C SER A 59 -35.24 -1.59 5.88
N SER A 60 -36.02 -2.47 5.26
CA SER A 60 -36.22 -3.85 5.73
C SER A 60 -35.49 -4.82 4.80
N SER A 61 -34.24 -4.52 4.50
CA SER A 61 -33.31 -5.54 4.06
C SER A 61 -32.50 -5.90 5.30
N ALA A 62 -32.89 -6.96 5.98
CA ALA A 62 -31.98 -7.62 6.90
C ALA A 62 -30.70 -7.90 6.10
N GLU A 63 -29.62 -7.21 6.46
CA GLU A 63 -28.33 -7.40 5.84
C GLU A 63 -27.94 -8.86 6.04
N VAL A 64 -28.01 -9.64 4.96
CA VAL A 64 -27.53 -11.02 4.97
C VAL A 64 -26.03 -10.92 5.12
N LYS A 65 -25.54 -11.03 6.36
CA LYS A 65 -24.11 -11.06 6.69
C LYS A 65 -23.56 -12.37 6.14
N ALA A 66 -23.21 -12.35 4.85
CA ALA A 66 -22.53 -13.47 4.22
C ALA A 66 -21.30 -13.84 5.06
N PRO A 67 -20.97 -15.14 5.19
CA PRO A 67 -19.79 -15.56 5.94
C PRO A 67 -18.56 -14.86 5.35
N ARG A 68 -17.81 -14.15 6.21
CA ARG A 68 -16.55 -13.51 5.81
C ARG A 68 -15.54 -14.60 5.44
N GLU A 69 -14.87 -14.44 4.30
CA GLU A 69 -13.72 -15.28 3.96
C GLU A 69 -12.59 -15.09 4.98
N ARG A 70 -11.81 -16.14 5.20
CA ARG A 70 -10.74 -16.17 6.21
C ARG A 70 -9.48 -16.71 5.56
N MET A 71 -8.35 -16.13 5.95
CA MET A 71 -7.00 -16.59 5.64
C MET A 71 -6.24 -16.72 6.95
N GLU A 72 -5.43 -17.75 7.09
CA GLU A 72 -4.66 -18.02 8.30
C GLU A 72 -3.21 -17.57 8.10
N PHE A 73 -2.69 -16.83 9.08
CA PHE A 73 -1.30 -16.38 9.15
C PHE A 73 -0.82 -16.50 10.59
N ASP A 74 0.47 -16.78 10.77
CA ASP A 74 1.08 -16.82 12.11
C ASP A 74 1.20 -15.41 12.71
N VAL A 75 1.47 -14.42 11.85
CA VAL A 75 1.56 -13.01 12.25
C VAL A 75 0.86 -12.12 11.23
N VAL A 76 -0.05 -11.27 11.72
CA VAL A 76 -0.67 -10.19 10.94
C VAL A 76 -0.16 -8.84 11.45
N ILE A 77 0.36 -8.01 10.54
CA ILE A 77 0.86 -6.67 10.82
C ILE A 77 -0.06 -5.66 10.14
N VAL A 78 -0.62 -4.74 10.92
CA VAL A 78 -1.50 -3.70 10.41
C VAL A 78 -0.69 -2.43 10.10
N GLY A 79 -0.50 -2.16 8.82
CA GLY A 79 0.16 -0.97 8.27
C GLY A 79 1.55 -1.25 7.71
N ALA A 80 1.76 -0.93 6.43
CA ALA A 80 3.05 -1.00 5.74
C ALA A 80 3.85 0.30 5.89
N GLY A 81 3.92 0.82 7.13
CA GLY A 81 4.81 1.92 7.50
C GLY A 81 6.23 1.41 7.81
N PRO A 82 7.17 2.32 8.17
CA PRO A 82 8.53 1.92 8.49
C PRO A 82 8.56 0.89 9.64
N ALA A 83 7.76 1.10 10.70
CA ALA A 83 7.69 0.19 11.83
C ALA A 83 7.15 -1.21 11.44
N GLY A 84 6.04 -1.27 10.71
CA GLY A 84 5.41 -2.53 10.31
C GLY A 84 6.30 -3.34 9.37
N LEU A 85 6.89 -2.68 8.37
CA LEU A 85 7.80 -3.33 7.43
C LEU A 85 9.10 -3.77 8.12
N SER A 86 9.65 -2.96 9.02
CA SER A 86 10.82 -3.36 9.81
C SER A 86 10.54 -4.58 10.69
N ALA A 87 9.37 -4.65 11.32
CA ALA A 87 8.96 -5.80 12.09
C ALA A 87 8.82 -7.06 11.20
N ALA A 88 8.15 -6.93 10.05
CA ALA A 88 7.97 -8.03 9.10
C ALA A 88 9.32 -8.59 8.60
N ILE A 89 10.24 -7.70 8.17
CA ILE A 89 11.59 -8.06 7.73
C ILE A 89 12.33 -8.78 8.85
N ARG A 90 12.33 -8.22 10.06
CA ARG A 90 13.08 -8.80 11.18
C ARG A 90 12.53 -10.17 11.57
N LEU A 91 11.22 -10.35 11.58
CA LEU A 91 10.58 -11.63 11.84
C LEU A 91 10.95 -12.67 10.78
N LYS A 92 10.94 -12.33 9.49
CA LYS A 92 11.41 -13.25 8.44
C LYS A 92 12.88 -13.61 8.57
N GLN A 93 13.74 -12.64 8.86
CA GLN A 93 15.16 -12.90 9.11
C GLN A 93 15.35 -13.88 10.28
N LEU A 94 14.61 -13.71 11.38
CA LEU A 94 14.66 -14.62 12.53
C LEU A 94 14.10 -16.01 12.17
N SER A 95 12.99 -16.07 11.45
CA SER A 95 12.40 -17.32 10.93
C SER A 95 13.43 -18.11 10.10
N GLN A 96 14.15 -17.45 9.19
CA GLN A 96 15.22 -18.08 8.40
C GLN A 96 16.41 -18.53 9.26
N GLN A 97 16.83 -17.71 10.22
CA GLN A 97 17.93 -18.04 11.16
C GLN A 97 17.60 -19.28 12.02
N HIS A 98 16.34 -19.41 12.45
CA HIS A 98 15.86 -20.52 13.26
C HIS A 98 15.26 -21.68 12.46
N GLN A 99 15.26 -21.59 11.12
CA GLN A 99 14.71 -22.61 10.21
C GLN A 99 13.24 -22.95 10.51
N GLN A 100 12.47 -21.93 10.88
CA GLN A 100 11.04 -22.04 11.15
C GLN A 100 10.29 -21.34 10.02
N ASP A 101 9.33 -22.01 9.40
CA ASP A 101 8.46 -21.36 8.43
C ASP A 101 7.37 -20.58 9.17
N VAL A 102 7.40 -19.26 9.05
CA VAL A 102 6.44 -18.34 9.70
C VAL A 102 5.77 -17.53 8.60
N SER A 103 4.46 -17.70 8.48
CA SER A 103 3.61 -16.94 7.55
C SER A 103 3.32 -15.56 8.12
N ILE A 104 3.62 -14.52 7.34
CA ILE A 104 3.52 -13.12 7.79
C ILE A 104 2.76 -12.33 6.74
N CYS A 105 1.67 -11.71 7.17
CA CYS A 105 0.83 -10.85 6.35
C CYS A 105 0.94 -9.40 6.84
N VAL A 106 1.12 -8.45 5.92
CA VAL A 106 1.04 -7.02 6.17
C VAL A 106 -0.14 -6.46 5.40
N VAL A 107 -1.12 -5.89 6.10
CA VAL A 107 -2.25 -5.20 5.47
C VAL A 107 -2.00 -3.70 5.44
N GLU A 108 -2.18 -3.05 4.29
CA GLU A 108 -1.99 -1.61 4.12
C GLU A 108 -3.22 -0.96 3.53
N LYS A 109 -3.67 0.14 4.15
CA LYS A 109 -4.86 0.89 3.72
C LYS A 109 -4.64 1.61 2.38
N GLY A 110 -3.44 2.13 2.15
CA GLY A 110 -3.07 2.82 0.92
C GLY A 110 -3.16 1.90 -0.28
N ALA A 111 -3.54 2.46 -1.45
CA ALA A 111 -3.61 1.71 -2.70
C ALA A 111 -2.27 1.07 -3.10
N GLU A 112 -1.18 1.55 -2.54
CA GLU A 112 0.18 1.04 -2.64
C GLU A 112 0.94 1.36 -1.35
N VAL A 113 2.03 0.64 -1.09
CA VAL A 113 2.94 0.95 0.02
C VAL A 113 3.46 2.37 -0.12
N GLY A 114 3.48 3.13 0.97
CA GLY A 114 3.94 4.52 0.98
C GLY A 114 2.91 5.56 0.54
N ALA A 115 1.73 5.19 0.01
CA ALA A 115 0.73 6.15 -0.47
C ALA A 115 0.20 7.10 0.63
N HIS A 116 0.12 6.61 1.87
CA HIS A 116 -0.32 7.39 3.03
C HIS A 116 0.84 7.88 3.91
N ILE A 117 2.09 7.70 3.47
CA ILE A 117 3.26 8.17 4.20
C ILE A 117 3.56 9.62 3.80
N LEU A 118 3.50 10.52 4.78
CA LEU A 118 3.81 11.94 4.62
C LEU A 118 4.92 12.33 5.61
N SER A 119 6.05 12.82 5.12
CA SER A 119 7.15 13.31 5.98
C SER A 119 8.11 14.23 5.24
N GLY A 120 8.57 15.29 5.91
CA GLY A 120 9.71 16.14 5.49
C GLY A 120 11.03 15.62 6.06
N ASN A 121 11.23 14.30 5.98
CA ASN A 121 12.07 13.52 6.89
C ASN A 121 13.55 13.91 6.91
N VAL A 122 14.12 13.98 8.12
CA VAL A 122 15.56 13.86 8.36
C VAL A 122 15.80 12.54 9.07
N PHE A 123 16.42 11.60 8.37
CA PHE A 123 16.53 10.21 8.74
C PHE A 123 17.84 9.90 9.46
N GLU A 124 17.73 9.41 10.69
CA GLU A 124 18.86 8.84 11.43
C GLU A 124 19.03 7.36 11.00
N PRO A 125 20.23 6.96 10.51
CA PRO A 125 20.38 5.69 9.81
C PRO A 125 20.54 4.46 10.71
N ARG A 126 20.69 4.59 12.03
CA ARG A 126 21.13 3.49 12.90
C ARG A 126 20.18 2.31 12.91
N ALA A 127 18.88 2.57 12.96
CA ALA A 127 17.88 1.50 12.93
C ALA A 127 17.92 0.73 11.59
N LEU A 128 18.23 1.41 10.49
CA LEU A 128 18.38 0.77 9.20
C LEU A 128 19.73 0.05 9.06
N ASP A 129 20.79 0.61 9.64
CA ASP A 129 22.10 -0.04 9.76
C ASP A 129 22.00 -1.36 10.54
N GLU A 130 21.15 -1.42 11.57
CA GLU A 130 20.89 -2.64 12.34
C GLU A 130 20.05 -3.65 11.55
N LEU A 131 18.97 -3.20 10.91
CA LEU A 131 18.01 -4.09 10.24
C LEU A 131 18.55 -4.65 8.91
N LEU A 132 19.22 -3.80 8.12
CA LEU A 132 19.73 -4.11 6.78
C LEU A 132 21.13 -3.49 6.59
N PRO A 133 22.20 -4.06 7.17
CA PRO A 133 23.52 -3.42 7.23
C PRO A 133 24.11 -2.94 5.90
N ASP A 134 23.74 -3.60 4.80
CA ASP A 134 24.24 -3.32 3.45
C ASP A 134 23.28 -2.46 2.60
N TRP A 135 22.29 -1.81 3.23
CA TRP A 135 21.25 -1.02 2.56
C TRP A 135 21.80 0.04 1.57
N ARG A 136 22.98 0.60 1.85
CA ARG A 136 23.65 1.60 0.99
C ARG A 136 24.04 1.05 -0.38
N ASN A 137 24.36 -0.24 -0.47
CA ASN A 137 24.72 -0.91 -1.73
C ASN A 137 23.50 -1.56 -2.41
N GLN A 138 22.37 -1.66 -1.71
CA GLN A 138 21.13 -2.30 -2.17
C GLN A 138 20.14 -1.32 -2.83
N GLY A 139 20.61 -0.11 -3.18
CA GLY A 139 19.80 0.86 -3.91
C GLY A 139 18.70 1.52 -3.09
N ALA A 140 18.85 1.60 -1.76
CA ALA A 140 17.92 2.33 -0.93
C ALA A 140 17.78 3.80 -1.41
N PRO A 141 16.59 4.40 -1.34
CA PRO A 141 16.34 5.76 -1.81
C PRO A 141 16.87 6.79 -0.80
N ILE A 142 18.19 6.91 -0.73
CA ILE A 142 18.89 7.89 0.10
C ILE A 142 18.88 9.23 -0.63
N GLY A 143 18.46 10.30 0.05
CA GLY A 143 18.68 11.65 -0.46
C GLY A 143 20.00 12.23 0.05
N ALA A 144 20.06 13.55 0.15
CA ALA A 144 21.29 14.26 0.49
C ALA A 144 21.61 14.14 2.00
N PRO A 145 22.90 14.09 2.40
CA PRO A 145 23.27 14.19 3.81
C PRO A 145 22.89 15.57 4.37
N ALA A 146 22.50 15.62 5.65
CA ALA A 146 22.28 16.88 6.35
C ALA A 146 23.62 17.59 6.59
N THR A 147 23.74 18.84 6.13
CA THR A 147 25.00 19.60 6.13
C THR A 147 25.04 20.71 7.18
N SER A 148 23.90 21.29 7.51
CA SER A 148 23.81 22.35 8.51
C SER A 148 22.42 22.41 9.13
N ASP A 149 22.37 22.62 10.44
CA ASP A 149 21.13 22.82 11.18
C ASP A 149 20.96 24.31 11.52
N ARG A 150 19.73 24.81 11.39
CA ARG A 150 19.39 26.18 11.77
C ARG A 150 18.05 26.19 12.50
N PHE A 151 18.00 26.87 13.64
CA PHE A 151 16.79 27.01 14.43
C PHE A 151 16.40 28.47 14.52
N TYR A 152 15.13 28.78 14.24
CA TYR A 152 14.63 30.16 14.19
C TYR A 152 13.32 30.28 14.97
N PHE A 153 13.19 31.37 15.71
CA PHE A 153 11.90 31.84 16.19
C PHE A 153 11.34 32.88 15.21
N MET A 154 10.15 32.62 14.68
CA MET A 154 9.53 33.46 13.65
C MET A 154 8.44 34.35 14.23
N THR A 155 8.45 35.62 13.83
CA THR A 155 7.35 36.58 14.01
C THR A 155 6.78 36.93 12.64
N PRO A 156 5.62 37.62 12.52
CA PRO A 156 5.07 37.98 11.22
C PRO A 156 6.02 38.76 10.29
N LYS A 157 7.06 39.41 10.83
CA LYS A 157 7.99 40.25 10.07
C LYS A 157 9.46 39.85 10.18
N HIS A 158 9.83 38.97 11.11
CA HIS A 158 11.23 38.69 11.42
C HIS A 158 11.47 37.20 11.69
N GLN A 159 12.69 36.76 11.40
CA GLN A 159 13.25 35.49 11.84
C GLN A 159 14.39 35.77 12.82
N ILE A 160 14.32 35.21 14.01
CA ILE A 160 15.32 35.39 15.07
C ILE A 160 16.09 34.08 15.21
N PRO A 161 17.39 34.02 14.85
CA PRO A 161 18.17 32.81 14.99
C PRO A 161 18.35 32.44 16.46
N LEU A 162 18.22 31.16 16.76
CA LEU A 162 18.43 30.57 18.07
C LEU A 162 19.51 29.49 17.98
N PRO A 163 20.27 29.23 19.06
CA PRO A 163 21.22 28.13 19.07
C PRO A 163 20.50 26.79 18.89
N VAL A 164 21.06 25.92 18.05
CA VAL A 164 20.55 24.55 17.84
C VAL A 164 20.87 23.72 19.07
N ALA A 165 19.84 23.15 19.71
CA ALA A 165 20.03 22.24 20.83
C ALA A 165 20.73 20.95 20.38
N PRO A 166 21.54 20.29 21.23
CA PRO A 166 22.22 19.05 20.87
C PRO A 166 21.29 17.95 20.34
N SER A 167 20.07 17.85 20.85
CA SER A 167 19.05 16.87 20.41
C SER A 167 18.46 17.15 19.02
N MET A 168 18.72 18.32 18.45
CA MET A 168 18.25 18.73 17.12
C MET A 168 19.39 18.75 16.08
N LYS A 169 20.59 18.27 16.45
CA LYS A 169 21.70 18.13 15.51
C LYS A 169 21.48 16.91 14.62
N ASN A 170 21.73 17.09 13.33
CA ASN A 170 21.52 16.08 12.31
C ASN A 170 22.83 15.59 11.68
N ASP A 171 23.94 15.70 12.40
CA ASP A 171 25.24 15.17 11.98
C ASP A 171 25.13 13.67 11.67
N GLY A 172 25.37 13.28 10.40
CA GLY A 172 25.27 11.89 9.94
C GLY A 172 23.87 11.43 9.50
N ASN A 173 22.86 12.31 9.56
CA ASN A 173 21.51 12.03 9.08
C ASN A 173 21.34 12.38 7.59
N TYR A 174 20.26 11.91 6.99
CA TYR A 174 19.96 12.10 5.57
C TYR A 174 18.57 12.73 5.37
N LEU A 175 18.46 13.67 4.45
CA LEU A 175 17.17 14.13 3.95
C LEU A 175 16.64 13.10 2.96
N LEU A 176 15.45 12.55 3.17
CA LEU A 176 14.86 11.59 2.24
C LEU A 176 13.34 11.62 2.22
N SER A 177 12.76 11.01 1.19
CA SER A 177 11.33 10.75 1.13
C SER A 177 11.01 9.48 1.90
N LEU A 178 10.31 9.62 3.03
CA LEU A 178 9.94 8.44 3.83
C LEU A 178 9.01 7.50 3.06
N SER A 179 8.16 8.02 2.15
CA SER A 179 7.30 7.18 1.32
C SER A 179 8.11 6.32 0.34
N GLN A 180 9.16 6.87 -0.27
CA GLN A 180 10.09 6.10 -1.10
C GLN A 180 10.82 5.05 -0.28
N LEU A 181 11.30 5.41 0.92
CA LEU A 181 11.95 4.43 1.82
C LEU A 181 11.01 3.29 2.19
N THR A 182 9.74 3.58 2.53
CA THR A 182 8.77 2.52 2.83
C THR A 182 8.44 1.64 1.62
N ARG A 183 8.39 2.19 0.41
CA ARG A 183 8.23 1.36 -0.81
C ARG A 183 9.39 0.39 -0.98
N TRP A 184 10.62 0.90 -0.85
CA TRP A 184 11.82 0.07 -0.92
C TRP A 184 11.88 -0.97 0.22
N LEU A 185 11.48 -0.62 1.45
CA LEU A 185 11.33 -1.60 2.53
C LEU A 185 10.25 -2.66 2.22
N GLY A 186 9.18 -2.28 1.52
CA GLY A 186 8.16 -3.19 1.02
C GLY A 186 8.77 -4.24 0.08
N GLU A 187 9.54 -3.81 -0.91
CA GLU A 187 10.27 -4.70 -1.82
C GLU A 187 11.20 -5.66 -1.04
N LYS A 188 11.93 -5.15 -0.03
CA LYS A 188 12.79 -5.98 0.84
C LYS A 188 12.03 -6.97 1.70
N ALA A 189 10.84 -6.63 2.16
CA ALA A 189 9.98 -7.55 2.88
C ALA A 189 9.43 -8.64 1.95
N GLU A 190 8.97 -8.30 0.76
CA GLU A 190 8.48 -9.24 -0.26
C GLU A 190 9.60 -10.20 -0.73
N GLU A 191 10.83 -9.72 -0.91
CA GLU A 191 12.02 -10.55 -1.21
C GLU A 191 12.25 -11.63 -0.14
N LEU A 192 11.87 -11.38 1.11
CA LEU A 192 11.97 -12.33 2.23
C LEU A 192 10.73 -13.22 2.38
N GLY A 193 9.74 -13.08 1.49
CA GLY A 193 8.50 -13.86 1.49
C GLY A 193 7.44 -13.34 2.46
N VAL A 194 7.46 -12.05 2.81
CA VAL A 194 6.33 -11.39 3.49
C VAL A 194 5.23 -11.13 2.45
N GLU A 195 3.99 -11.43 2.80
CA GLU A 195 2.85 -11.11 1.96
C GLU A 195 2.32 -9.72 2.31
N ILE A 196 2.33 -8.79 1.35
CA ILE A 196 1.86 -7.42 1.55
C ILE A 196 0.59 -7.17 0.73
N TYR A 197 -0.46 -6.73 1.40
CA TYR A 197 -1.79 -6.49 0.82
C TYR A 197 -2.14 -4.99 0.91
N PRO A 198 -1.73 -4.18 -0.08
CA PRO A 198 -2.17 -2.79 -0.19
C PRO A 198 -3.63 -2.71 -0.65
N GLY A 199 -4.32 -1.63 -0.24
CA GLY A 199 -5.75 -1.42 -0.47
C GLY A 199 -6.67 -2.11 0.54
N PHE A 200 -6.11 -2.78 1.55
CA PHE A 200 -6.86 -3.52 2.57
C PHE A 200 -6.78 -2.79 3.92
N ALA A 201 -7.85 -2.07 4.25
CA ALA A 201 -7.98 -1.41 5.55
C ALA A 201 -8.45 -2.41 6.62
N ALA A 202 -7.61 -2.68 7.61
CA ALA A 202 -8.06 -3.33 8.85
C ALA A 202 -9.13 -2.44 9.52
N SER A 203 -10.34 -2.96 9.68
CA SER A 203 -11.52 -2.19 10.12
C SER A 203 -12.08 -2.63 11.47
N GLU A 204 -11.76 -3.84 11.91
CA GLU A 204 -12.28 -4.45 13.14
C GLU A 204 -11.22 -5.40 13.69
N ILE A 205 -11.04 -5.42 15.01
CA ILE A 205 -10.23 -6.43 15.70
C ILE A 205 -11.15 -7.60 16.04
N VAL A 206 -10.71 -8.81 15.73
CA VAL A 206 -11.40 -10.05 16.02
C VAL A 206 -10.89 -10.62 17.33
N TYR A 207 -11.79 -10.84 18.28
CA TYR A 207 -11.49 -11.42 19.58
C TYR A 207 -12.03 -12.85 19.67
N GLY A 208 -11.23 -13.73 20.27
CA GLY A 208 -11.61 -15.09 20.63
C GLY A 208 -12.56 -15.15 21.82
N ALA A 209 -13.04 -16.35 22.13
CA ALA A 209 -13.99 -16.58 23.24
C ALA A 209 -13.39 -16.29 24.63
N ASP A 210 -12.07 -16.37 24.76
CA ASP A 210 -11.30 -16.05 25.97
C ASP A 210 -10.91 -14.56 26.07
N GLY A 211 -11.25 -13.77 25.06
CA GLY A 211 -10.90 -12.35 24.95
C GLY A 211 -9.52 -12.07 24.38
N ALA A 212 -8.77 -13.08 23.93
CA ALA A 212 -7.53 -12.89 23.19
C ALA A 212 -7.79 -12.31 21.78
N VAL A 213 -6.81 -11.60 21.22
CA VAL A 213 -6.88 -11.11 19.83
C VAL A 213 -6.55 -12.27 18.89
N GLU A 214 -7.43 -12.54 17.93
CA GLU A 214 -7.26 -13.57 16.89
C GLU A 214 -7.05 -12.98 15.49
N GLY A 215 -7.33 -11.68 15.27
CA GLY A 215 -7.13 -11.00 13.99
C GLY A 215 -7.61 -9.56 13.95
#